data_AF-A0A0H3LWE8-F1
#
_entry.id   AF-A0A0H3LWE8-F1
#
_cell.length_a   1.000
_cell.length_b   1.000
_cell.length_c   1.000
_cell.angle_alpha   90.00
_cell.angle_beta   90.00
_cell.angle_gamma   90.00
#
_symmetry.space_group_name_H-M   'P 1'
#
loop_
_entity.id
_entity.type
_entity.pdbx_description
1 polymer ?
#
loop_
_entity_poly.entity_id
_entity_poly.type
_entity_poly.pdbx_seq_one_letter_code
_entity_poly.pdbx_strand_id
1 'polypeptide(L)'
;MGQENFHASVQYGDLKGTAAADRHDHRDMSNYLKDKGLIKDEEHLIGIQMYSGEVHKPTQEDPVMVIALVATGDGYESLKHAVESGEPLKVRKIRFEMGLNEFFGLFKRFEICISSHGLIDGRDIQFDD
;
A
#
# COMPACT_ATOMS: atom_id res chain seq x y z
N MET A 1 -5.06 9.92 -20.21
CA MET A 1 -5.10 8.98 -19.08
C MET A 1 -3.71 8.41 -18.93
N GLY A 2 -3.17 8.33 -17.71
CA GLY A 2 -1.86 7.73 -17.46
C GLY A 2 -2.00 6.25 -17.08
N GLN A 3 -1.06 5.43 -17.55
CA GLN A 3 -0.92 4.04 -17.14
C GLN A 3 0.44 3.90 -16.45
N GLU A 4 0.49 3.20 -15.33
CA GLU A 4 1.71 2.92 -14.59
C GLU A 4 1.67 1.51 -14.03
N ASN A 5 2.84 0.93 -13.77
CA ASN A 5 2.95 -0.31 -13.03
C ASN A 5 2.84 0.00 -11.52
N PHE A 6 1.96 -0.69 -10.81
CA PHE A 6 1.78 -0.49 -9.37
C PHE A 6 2.86 -1.25 -8.59
N HIS A 7 3.94 -0.55 -8.22
CA HIS A 7 5.04 -1.09 -7.41
C HIS A 7 5.68 0.01 -6.55
N ALA A 8 6.40 -0.40 -5.50
CA ALA A 8 7.22 0.52 -4.71
C ALA A 8 8.45 0.99 -5.52
N SER A 9 8.75 2.28 -5.45
CA SER A 9 9.97 2.86 -6.04
C SER A 9 10.41 4.11 -5.29
N VAL A 10 11.73 4.32 -5.30
CA VAL A 10 12.42 5.51 -4.79
C VAL A 10 13.57 5.84 -5.75
N GLN A 11 14.28 6.94 -5.52
CA GLN A 11 15.30 7.45 -6.44
C GLN A 11 16.37 6.43 -6.84
N TYR A 12 16.94 5.70 -5.87
CA TYR A 12 18.04 4.76 -6.12
C TYR A 12 17.62 3.29 -6.08
N GLY A 13 16.62 2.94 -5.26
CA GLY A 13 16.11 1.56 -5.19
C GLY A 13 17.12 0.55 -4.63
N ASP A 14 17.91 0.98 -3.65
CA ASP A 14 18.97 0.17 -3.03
C ASP A 14 18.43 -1.01 -2.21
N LEU A 15 17.24 -0.84 -1.64
CA LEU A 15 16.50 -1.88 -0.93
C LEU A 15 15.17 -2.10 -1.63
N LYS A 16 14.83 -3.36 -1.88
CA LYS A 16 13.57 -3.80 -2.49
C LYS A 16 13.03 -5.00 -1.74
N GLY A 17 11.74 -5.26 -1.87
CA GLY A 17 11.13 -6.42 -1.25
C GLY A 17 9.62 -6.38 -1.19
N THR A 18 9.10 -7.06 -0.18
CA THR A 18 7.68 -7.36 -0.02
C THR A 18 7.13 -6.69 1.23
N ALA A 19 5.81 -6.51 1.22
CA ALA A 19 5.07 -6.08 2.40
C ALA A 19 3.82 -6.95 2.52
N ALA A 20 3.43 -7.25 3.75
CA ALA A 20 2.20 -7.95 4.07
C ALA A 20 1.52 -7.29 5.26
N ALA A 21 0.18 -7.30 5.26
CA ALA A 21 -0.59 -6.71 6.33
C ALA A 21 -1.93 -7.43 6.54
N ASP A 22 -2.30 -7.61 7.80
CA ASP A 22 -3.62 -8.07 8.20
C ASP A 22 -4.55 -6.86 8.34
N ARG A 23 -5.77 -6.96 7.80
CA ARG A 23 -6.80 -5.92 7.99
C ARG A 23 -7.18 -5.80 9.48
N HIS A 24 -7.33 -4.57 9.94
CA HIS A 24 -7.85 -4.30 11.27
C HIS A 24 -9.37 -4.46 11.29
N ASP A 25 -9.92 -5.20 12.26
CA ASP A 25 -11.34 -5.62 12.26
C ASP A 25 -12.34 -4.43 12.30
N HIS A 26 -11.93 -3.29 12.88
CA HIS A 26 -12.81 -2.13 13.11
C HIS A 26 -12.22 -0.77 12.67
N ARG A 27 -10.99 -0.76 12.16
CA ARG A 27 -10.26 0.50 11.90
C ARG A 27 -9.22 0.31 10.80
N ASP A 28 -9.64 -0.26 9.68
CA ASP A 28 -8.77 -0.41 8.53
C ASP A 28 -8.78 0.85 7.62
N MET A 29 -7.95 0.82 6.58
CA MET A 29 -7.88 1.91 5.59
C MET A 29 -9.22 2.15 4.88
N SER A 30 -10.04 1.12 4.68
CA SER A 30 -11.36 1.28 4.06
C SER A 30 -12.31 2.03 4.99
N ASN A 31 -12.31 1.72 6.29
CA ASN A 31 -13.04 2.48 7.30
C ASN A 31 -12.57 3.94 7.34
N TYR A 32 -11.25 4.16 7.40
CA TYR A 32 -10.67 5.51 7.41
C TYR A 32 -11.15 6.36 6.22
N LEU A 33 -11.13 5.82 5.00
CA LEU A 33 -11.58 6.53 3.81
C LEU A 33 -13.09 6.83 3.84
N LYS A 34 -13.91 5.90 4.34
CA LYS A 34 -15.36 6.08 4.47
C LYS A 34 -15.69 7.17 5.48
N ASP A 35 -15.07 7.13 6.66
CA ASP A 35 -15.31 8.10 7.73
C ASP A 35 -14.93 9.53 7.32
N LYS A 36 -13.95 9.67 6.41
CA LYS A 36 -13.54 10.95 5.82
C LYS A 36 -14.35 11.36 4.58
N GLY A 37 -15.29 10.54 4.11
CA GLY A 37 -16.06 10.79 2.90
C GLY A 37 -15.23 10.79 1.61
N LEU A 38 -14.09 10.07 1.60
CA LEU A 38 -13.14 10.04 0.47
C LEU A 38 -13.44 8.95 -0.56
N ILE A 39 -14.24 7.95 -0.18
CA ILE A 39 -14.64 6.81 -1.00
C ILE A 39 -16.17 6.73 -1.09
N LYS A 40 -16.68 6.29 -2.23
CA LYS A 40 -18.12 6.07 -2.47
C LYS A 40 -18.52 4.63 -2.11
N ASP A 41 -19.82 4.37 -2.01
CA ASP A 41 -20.36 3.06 -1.63
C ASP A 41 -20.02 1.97 -2.65
N GLU A 42 -19.97 2.31 -3.94
CA GLU A 42 -19.63 1.39 -5.03
C GLU A 42 -18.12 1.21 -5.24
N GLU A 43 -17.28 1.93 -4.49
CA GLU A 43 -15.83 1.89 -4.62
C GLU A 43 -15.18 1.01 -3.54
N HIS A 44 -14.24 0.18 -3.96
CA HIS A 44 -13.53 -0.75 -3.09
C HIS A 44 -12.05 -0.42 -3.08
N LEU A 45 -11.44 -0.44 -1.89
CA LEU A 45 -9.99 -0.32 -1.73
C LEU A 45 -9.30 -1.57 -2.26
N ILE A 46 -8.38 -1.38 -3.21
CA ILE A 46 -7.63 -2.46 -3.88
C ILE A 46 -6.11 -2.33 -3.68
N GLY A 47 -5.62 -1.17 -3.27
CA GLY A 47 -4.20 -0.93 -3.10
C GLY A 47 -3.92 0.27 -2.20
N ILE A 48 -2.80 0.21 -1.51
CA ILE A 48 -2.27 1.28 -0.66
C ILE A 48 -0.82 1.47 -1.05
N GLN A 49 -0.44 2.71 -1.32
CA GLN A 49 0.94 3.12 -1.46
C GLN A 49 1.24 4.16 -0.37
N MET A 50 2.32 3.96 0.37
CA MET A 50 2.85 4.94 1.31
C MET A 50 4.24 5.38 0.83
N TYR A 51 4.46 6.69 0.80
CA TYR A 51 5.73 7.30 0.46
C TYR A 51 6.19 8.19 1.61
N SER A 52 7.27 7.79 2.25
CA SER A 52 8.05 8.66 3.12
C SER A 52 9.06 9.42 2.25
N GLY A 53 9.01 10.75 2.31
CA GLY A 53 9.95 11.61 1.60
C GLY A 53 11.39 11.51 2.13
N GLU A 54 12.23 12.43 1.69
CA GLU A 54 13.63 12.51 2.11
C GLU A 54 13.73 12.78 3.61
N VAL A 55 14.51 11.96 4.32
CA VAL A 55 14.71 12.05 5.77
C VAL A 55 16.13 12.53 6.04
N HIS A 56 16.25 13.73 6.60
CA HIS A 56 17.55 14.33 6.97
C HIS A 56 17.83 14.29 8.47
N LYS A 57 16.87 13.80 9.27
CA LYS A 57 16.96 13.68 10.73
C LYS A 57 17.17 12.21 11.11
N PRO A 58 17.58 11.91 12.36
CA PRO A 58 17.70 10.52 12.82
C PRO A 58 16.39 9.72 12.78
N THR A 59 15.25 10.40 12.84
CA THR A 59 13.90 9.81 12.80
C THR A 59 13.07 10.49 11.72
N GLN A 60 12.14 9.74 11.12
CA GLN A 60 11.04 10.30 10.34
C GLN A 60 9.84 10.46 11.27
N GLU A 61 9.40 11.69 11.49
CA GLU A 61 8.24 12.03 12.33
C GLU A 61 7.22 12.89 11.57
N ASP A 62 7.59 13.38 10.38
CA ASP A 62 6.72 14.17 9.53
C ASP A 62 5.64 13.26 8.89
N PRO A 63 4.47 13.81 8.51
CA PRO A 63 3.45 13.06 7.81
C PRO A 63 3.98 12.40 6.53
N VAL A 64 3.47 11.19 6.26
CA VAL A 64 3.78 10.47 5.03
C VAL A 64 2.68 10.65 4.00
N MET A 65 3.04 10.61 2.73
CA MET A 65 2.07 10.62 1.64
C MET A 65 1.46 9.23 1.50
N VAL A 66 0.14 9.14 1.61
CA VAL A 66 -0.62 7.91 1.33
C VAL A 66 -1.47 8.08 0.08
N ILE A 67 -1.41 7.08 -0.80
CA ILE A 67 -2.24 6.96 -1.97
C ILE A 67 -3.09 5.69 -1.82
N ALA A 68 -4.39 5.86 -1.65
CA ALA A 68 -5.34 4.78 -1.73
C ALA A 68 -5.84 4.63 -3.18
N LEU A 69 -5.78 3.41 -3.70
CA LEU A 69 -6.30 3.05 -5.01
C LEU A 69 -7.65 2.37 -4.80
N VAL A 70 -8.69 2.94 -5.39
CA VAL A 70 -10.06 2.42 -5.32
C VAL A 70 -10.58 2.12 -6.71
N ALA A 71 -11.39 1.07 -6.83
CA ALA A 71 -12.03 0.68 -8.08
C ALA A 71 -13.52 0.40 -7.86
N THR A 72 -14.33 0.70 -8.85
CA THR A 72 -15.75 0.38 -8.86
C THR A 72 -15.96 -1.05 -9.33
N GLY A 73 -16.79 -1.81 -8.62
CA GLY A 73 -17.17 -3.17 -9.00
C GLY A 73 -18.16 -3.78 -8.02
N ASP A 74 -18.69 -4.94 -8.37
CA ASP A 74 -19.68 -5.69 -7.55
C ASP A 74 -19.02 -6.50 -6.42
N GLY A 75 -17.86 -6.03 -5.93
CA GLY A 75 -17.06 -6.67 -4.89
C GLY A 75 -15.73 -7.24 -5.40
N TYR A 76 -14.98 -7.86 -4.49
CA TYR A 76 -13.60 -8.30 -4.73
C TYR A 76 -13.47 -9.27 -5.91
N GLU A 77 -14.36 -10.25 -6.04
CA GLU A 77 -14.29 -11.25 -7.12
C GLU A 77 -14.45 -10.62 -8.51
N SER A 78 -15.35 -9.63 -8.67
CA SER A 78 -15.49 -8.90 -9.95
C SER A 78 -14.21 -8.15 -10.33
N LEU A 79 -13.56 -7.51 -9.34
CA LEU A 79 -12.32 -6.78 -9.53
C LEU A 79 -11.15 -7.72 -9.82
N LYS A 80 -11.10 -8.87 -9.14
CA LYS A 80 -10.13 -9.92 -9.38
C LYS A 80 -10.25 -10.46 -10.81
N HIS A 81 -11.46 -10.77 -11.28
CA HIS A 81 -11.68 -11.17 -12.66
C HIS A 81 -11.25 -10.10 -13.68
N ALA A 82 -11.50 -8.82 -13.38
CA ALA A 82 -11.02 -7.73 -14.23
C ALA A 82 -9.49 -7.68 -14.31
N VAL A 83 -8.78 -7.91 -13.20
CA VAL A 83 -7.31 -8.02 -13.19
C VAL A 83 -6.82 -9.23 -13.97
N GLU A 84 -7.46 -10.38 -13.78
CA GLU A 84 -7.10 -11.65 -14.45
C GLU A 84 -7.34 -11.61 -15.97
N SER A 85 -8.19 -10.70 -16.46
CA SER A 85 -8.40 -10.49 -17.90
C SER A 85 -7.16 -9.99 -18.65
N GLY A 86 -6.17 -9.44 -17.92
CA GLY A 86 -4.95 -8.88 -18.48
C GLY A 86 -5.06 -7.42 -18.92
N GLU A 87 -6.27 -6.86 -18.97
CA GLU A 87 -6.47 -5.43 -19.22
C GLU A 87 -6.12 -4.58 -17.99
N PRO A 88 -5.51 -3.39 -18.16
CA PRO A 88 -5.23 -2.50 -17.04
C PRO A 88 -6.50 -2.16 -16.25
N LEU A 89 -6.50 -2.48 -14.96
CA LEU A 89 -7.61 -2.16 -14.08
C LEU A 89 -7.78 -0.63 -13.98
N LYS A 90 -9.00 -0.14 -14.22
CA LYS A 90 -9.33 1.27 -14.04
C LYS A 90 -9.49 1.59 -12.56
N VAL A 91 -8.68 2.51 -12.07
CA VAL A 91 -8.63 2.88 -10.64
C VAL A 91 -8.71 4.40 -10.46
N ARG A 92 -9.22 4.84 -9.31
CA ARG A 92 -9.13 6.22 -8.84
C ARG A 92 -8.10 6.30 -7.71
N LYS A 93 -7.25 7.33 -7.76
CA LYS A 93 -6.24 7.59 -6.74
C LYS A 93 -6.73 8.66 -5.77
N ILE A 94 -6.75 8.35 -4.48
CA ILE A 94 -7.03 9.28 -3.39
C ILE A 94 -5.71 9.57 -2.70
N ARG A 95 -5.27 10.83 -2.67
CA ARG A 95 -4.00 11.24 -2.06
C ARG A 95 -4.28 12.05 -0.80
N PHE A 96 -3.65 11.68 0.30
CA PHE A 96 -3.74 12.40 1.58
C PHE A 96 -2.52 12.12 2.46
N GLU A 97 -2.17 13.07 3.30
CA GLU A 97 -1.08 12.91 4.28
C GLU A 97 -1.64 12.38 5.60
N MET A 98 -0.85 11.58 6.30
CA MET A 98 -1.18 11.12 7.66
C MET A 98 0.09 10.81 8.45
N GLY A 99 -0.02 10.78 9.79
CA GLY A 99 1.10 10.41 10.65
C GLY A 99 1.49 8.94 10.50
N LEU A 100 2.78 8.62 10.68
CA LEU A 100 3.28 7.24 10.61
C LEU A 100 2.58 6.31 11.59
N ASN A 101 2.40 6.75 12.84
CA ASN A 101 1.72 5.99 13.88
C ASN A 101 0.25 5.72 13.53
N GLU A 102 -0.42 6.70 12.92
CA GLU A 102 -1.79 6.54 12.44
C GLU A 102 -1.84 5.54 11.28
N PHE A 103 -0.92 5.64 10.31
CA PHE A 103 -0.83 4.71 9.18
C PHE A 103 -0.66 3.26 9.64
N PHE A 104 0.34 2.99 10.49
CA PHE A 104 0.57 1.64 10.99
C PHE A 104 -0.55 1.15 11.91
N GLY A 105 -1.29 2.06 12.56
CA GLY A 105 -2.46 1.74 13.37
C GLY A 105 -3.69 1.27 12.57
N LEU A 106 -3.67 1.38 11.23
CA LEU A 106 -4.75 0.88 10.36
C LEU A 106 -4.65 -0.63 10.04
N PHE A 107 -3.61 -1.29 10.53
CA PHE A 107 -3.36 -2.71 10.32
C PHE A 107 -3.36 -3.46 11.64
N LYS A 108 -3.84 -4.71 11.64
CA LYS A 108 -3.74 -5.59 12.82
C LYS A 108 -2.31 -6.09 13.01
N ARG A 109 -1.64 -6.37 11.89
CA ARG A 109 -0.23 -6.75 11.76
C ARG A 109 0.30 -6.19 10.46
N PHE A 110 1.56 -5.75 10.45
CA PHE A 110 2.20 -5.18 9.26
C PHE A 110 3.68 -5.55 9.27
N GLU A 111 4.18 -6.08 8.17
CA GLU A 111 5.57 -6.51 8.01
C GLU A 111 6.14 -6.02 6.67
N ILE A 112 7.40 -5.61 6.70
CA ILE A 112 8.20 -5.29 5.52
C ILE A 112 9.46 -6.14 5.56
N CYS A 113 9.72 -6.87 4.48
CA CYS A 113 10.98 -7.53 4.24
C CYS A 113 11.64 -6.86 3.04
N ILE A 114 12.80 -6.23 3.24
CA ILE A 114 13.57 -5.62 2.17
C ILE A 114 15.02 -6.08 2.21
N SER A 115 15.60 -6.32 1.04
CA SER A 115 16.98 -6.75 0.88
C SER A 115 17.70 -5.94 -0.19
N SER A 116 19.04 -5.98 -0.17
CA SER A 116 19.89 -5.27 -1.13
C SER A 116 19.50 -5.62 -2.56
N HIS A 117 18.91 -4.65 -3.25
CA HIS A 117 18.33 -4.78 -4.58
C HIS A 117 17.41 -6.00 -4.77
N GLY A 118 16.79 -6.50 -3.69
CA GLY A 118 15.93 -7.69 -3.68
C GLY A 118 16.66 -9.04 -3.73
N LEU A 119 17.95 -9.08 -3.38
CA LEU A 119 18.82 -10.26 -3.48
C LEU A 119 18.25 -11.53 -2.85
N ILE A 120 17.58 -11.42 -1.70
CA ILE A 120 17.06 -12.56 -0.93
C ILE A 120 15.53 -12.57 -0.82
N ASP A 121 14.83 -11.75 -1.61
CA ASP A 121 13.37 -11.71 -1.57
C ASP A 121 12.77 -13.06 -1.99
N GLY A 122 11.94 -13.66 -1.14
CA GLY A 122 11.33 -14.97 -1.40
C GLY A 122 12.33 -16.13 -1.44
N ARG A 123 13.54 -15.96 -0.88
CA ARG A 123 14.56 -17.02 -0.77
C ARG A 123 14.54 -17.63 0.62
N ASP A 124 14.80 -18.93 0.69
CA ASP A 124 15.13 -19.60 1.95
C ASP A 124 16.49 -19.09 2.47
N ILE A 125 16.57 -18.74 3.75
CA ILE A 125 17.80 -18.32 4.43
C ILE A 125 18.11 -19.24 5.60
N GLN A 126 19.38 -19.34 5.95
CA GLN A 126 19.87 -20.04 7.14
C GLN A 126 20.60 -19.04 8.03
N PHE A 127 20.38 -19.11 9.33
CA PHE A 127 21.03 -18.25 10.32
C PHE A 127 21.24 -19.05 11.61
N ASP A 128 22.30 -18.71 12.33
CA ASP A 128 22.54 -19.15 13.70
C ASP A 128 22.06 -18.00 14.62
N ASP A 129 21.22 -18.30 15.61
CA ASP A 129 20.69 -17.31 16.59
C ASP A 129 21.75 -16.83 17.60
#